data_AF-A0A836UDZ4-F1
#
_entry.id   AF-A0A836UDZ4-F1
#
_cell.length_a   1.000
_cell.length_b   1.000
_cell.length_c   1.000
_cell.angle_alpha   90.00
_cell.angle_beta   90.00
_cell.angle_gamma   90.00
#
_symmetry.space_group_name_H-M   'P 1'
#
loop_
_entity.id
_entity.type
_entity.pdbx_description
1 polymer ?
#
loop_
_entity_poly.entity_id
_entity_poly.type
_entity_poly.pdbx_seq_one_letter_code
_entity_poly.pdbx_strand_id
1 'polypeptide(L)'
;MPASEEGLRQLREAMERLSPNTLIADGEARNERLQDPSGPYGKWQADHLKELYGTAQAGLIDVLLMDVGAMSFTPWREVMPRLLALGAQGSPHAWSEPFKAYYTAQIGCAYGGVPIVEGVGRRRSWRPTPDSDLPRRHCPDVAAG
;
A
#
# COMPACT_ATOMS: atom_id res chain seq x y z
N MET A 1 12.61 -6.25 12.00
CA MET A 1 12.18 -5.42 13.15
C MET A 1 11.32 -4.33 12.57
N PRO A 2 10.04 -4.17 12.96
CA PRO A 2 9.28 -2.97 12.62
C PRO A 2 10.02 -1.72 13.16
N ALA A 3 9.73 -0.54 12.61
CA ALA A 3 10.23 0.69 13.22
C ALA A 3 9.78 0.75 14.69
N SER A 4 10.70 1.08 15.59
CA SER A 4 10.35 1.24 17.00
C SER A 4 9.46 2.48 17.16
N GLU A 5 8.56 2.46 18.14
CA GLU A 5 7.71 3.62 18.43
C GLU A 5 8.53 4.89 18.69
N GLU A 6 9.61 4.76 19.46
CA GLU A 6 10.55 5.86 19.72
C GLU A 6 11.18 6.39 18.43
N GLY A 7 11.59 5.50 17.52
CA GLY A 7 12.14 5.89 16.22
C GLY A 7 11.12 6.63 15.36
N LEU A 8 9.86 6.18 15.37
CA LEU A 8 8.77 6.85 14.65
C LEU A 8 8.44 8.22 15.25
N ARG A 9 8.51 8.40 16.57
CA ARG A 9 8.34 9.71 17.24
C ARG A 9 9.44 10.68 16.81
N GLN A 10 10.69 10.27 16.89
CA GLN A 10 11.83 11.08 16.46
C GLN A 10 11.73 11.44 14.96
N LEU A 11 11.30 10.49 14.13
CA LEU A 11 11.05 10.74 12.71
C LEU A 11 9.92 11.76 12.50
N ARG A 12 8.79 11.60 13.20
CA ARG A 12 7.64 12.52 13.11
C ARG A 12 8.05 13.95 13.48
N GLU A 13 8.72 14.13 14.61
CA GLU A 13 9.22 15.45 15.05
C GLU A 13 10.15 16.08 14.02
N ALA A 14 11.05 15.28 13.43
CA ALA A 14 11.93 15.75 12.38
C ALA A 14 11.16 16.16 11.11
N MET A 15 10.15 15.39 10.72
CA MET A 15 9.33 15.65 9.54
C MET A 15 8.43 16.88 9.72
N GLU A 16 7.82 17.08 10.88
CA GLU A 16 7.04 18.28 11.16
C GLU A 16 7.86 19.57 11.00
N ARG A 17 9.15 19.51 11.36
CA ARG A 17 10.07 20.64 11.20
C ARG A 17 10.56 20.83 9.77
N LEU A 18 10.87 19.74 9.06
CA LEU A 18 11.62 19.80 7.79
C LEU A 18 10.76 19.61 6.54
N SER A 19 9.72 18.79 6.63
CA SER A 19 8.83 18.47 5.52
C SER A 19 7.44 18.04 6.04
N PRO A 20 6.64 18.99 6.56
CA PRO A 20 5.40 18.69 7.28
C PRO A 20 4.32 18.01 6.43
N ASN A 21 4.47 18.03 5.09
CA ASN A 21 3.53 17.40 4.16
C ASN A 21 3.96 15.99 3.74
N THR A 22 5.11 15.48 4.20
CA THR A 22 5.57 14.13 3.86
C THR A 22 4.87 13.11 4.74
N LEU A 23 4.36 12.04 4.12
CA LEU A 23 3.70 10.93 4.80
C LEU A 23 4.71 9.87 5.26
N ILE A 24 4.47 9.27 6.42
CA ILE A 24 5.19 8.11 6.94
C ILE A 24 4.39 6.85 6.56
N ALA A 25 5.04 5.91 5.87
CA ALA A 25 4.43 4.66 5.45
C ALA A 25 5.18 3.45 6.02
N ASP A 26 4.45 2.52 6.66
CA ASP A 26 5.03 1.28 7.24
C ASP A 26 3.92 0.20 7.40
N GLY A 27 4.26 -0.96 7.99
CA GLY A 27 3.34 -2.05 8.29
C GLY A 27 3.47 -3.26 7.36
N GLU A 28 4.48 -3.32 6.50
CA GLU A 28 4.75 -4.50 5.65
C GLU A 28 5.53 -5.59 6.39
N ALA A 29 6.32 -5.23 7.41
CA ALA A 29 7.29 -6.13 8.04
C ALA A 29 6.62 -7.43 8.57
N ARG A 30 6.89 -8.55 7.87
CA ARG A 30 6.19 -9.83 8.11
C ARG A 30 6.77 -10.71 9.21
N ASN A 31 7.92 -10.35 9.78
CA ASN A 31 8.70 -11.19 10.69
C ASN A 31 7.85 -11.62 11.91
N GLU A 32 7.44 -12.89 11.95
CA GLU A 32 6.60 -13.48 13.02
C GLU A 32 5.22 -12.82 13.18
N ARG A 33 4.79 -11.99 12.22
CA ARG A 33 3.49 -11.32 12.21
C ARG A 33 2.45 -12.03 11.34
N LEU A 34 2.91 -13.02 10.58
CA LEU A 34 2.02 -13.90 9.84
C LEU A 34 1.65 -15.14 10.66
N GLN A 35 0.50 -15.72 10.36
CA GLN A 35 -0.02 -16.94 10.96
C GLN A 35 -0.41 -17.96 9.88
N ASP A 36 -0.35 -19.23 10.28
CA ASP A 36 -0.85 -20.38 9.54
C ASP A 36 -1.48 -21.36 10.56
N PRO A 37 -2.78 -21.72 10.46
CA PRO A 37 -3.72 -21.38 9.40
C PRO A 37 -4.11 -19.89 9.36
N SER A 38 -4.68 -19.48 8.21
CA SER A 38 -5.19 -18.13 8.02
C SER A 38 -6.33 -17.82 9.00
N GLY A 39 -6.32 -16.61 9.53
CA GLY A 39 -7.35 -16.06 10.43
C GLY A 39 -8.28 -15.08 9.71
N PRO A 40 -8.98 -14.21 10.46
CA PRO A 40 -9.94 -13.25 9.88
C PRO A 40 -9.29 -12.22 8.95
N TYR A 41 -7.99 -11.96 9.11
CA TYR A 41 -7.21 -11.02 8.30
C TYR A 41 -6.25 -11.75 7.33
N GLY A 42 -6.67 -12.92 6.84
CA GLY A 42 -5.83 -13.78 6.02
C GLY A 42 -4.66 -14.32 6.84
N LYS A 43 -3.44 -14.20 6.33
CA LYS A 43 -2.22 -14.60 7.02
C LYS A 43 -1.78 -13.61 8.09
N TRP A 44 -2.36 -12.42 8.22
CA TRP A 44 -1.94 -11.47 9.25
C TRP A 44 -2.52 -11.80 10.63
N GLN A 45 -1.69 -11.71 11.66
CA GLN A 45 -2.14 -11.84 13.04
C GLN A 45 -2.99 -10.65 13.47
N ALA A 46 -4.11 -10.91 14.12
CA ALA A 46 -5.02 -9.86 14.59
C ALA A 46 -4.36 -8.91 15.58
N ASP A 47 -3.46 -9.40 16.44
CA ASP A 47 -2.74 -8.56 17.40
C ASP A 47 -1.78 -7.60 16.71
N HIS A 48 -1.16 -8.01 15.60
CA HIS A 48 -0.34 -7.10 14.80
C HIS A 48 -1.17 -5.97 14.18
N LEU A 49 -2.39 -6.25 13.69
CA LEU A 49 -3.29 -5.19 13.21
C LEU A 49 -3.68 -4.23 14.33
N LYS A 50 -3.92 -4.72 15.55
CA LYS A 50 -4.20 -3.86 16.71
C LYS A 50 -3.02 -2.94 17.02
N GLU A 51 -1.79 -3.45 16.98
CA GLU A 51 -0.58 -2.64 17.15
C GLU A 51 -0.50 -1.54 16.08
N LEU A 52 -0.67 -1.91 14.80
CA LEU A 52 -0.64 -0.95 13.68
C LEU A 52 -1.73 0.12 13.79
N TYR A 53 -2.94 -0.27 14.20
CA TYR A 53 -4.02 0.69 14.47
C TYR A 53 -3.67 1.63 15.62
N GLY A 54 -3.02 1.14 16.68
CA GLY A 54 -2.54 1.98 17.77
C GLY A 54 -1.49 2.99 17.30
N THR A 55 -0.53 2.55 16.49
CA THR A 55 0.50 3.42 15.92
C THR A 55 -0.09 4.48 14.96
N ALA A 56 -1.05 4.09 14.12
CA ALA A 56 -1.77 4.99 13.25
C ALA A 56 -2.60 6.02 14.03
N GLN A 57 -3.32 5.56 15.06
CA GLN A 57 -4.10 6.43 15.96
C GLN A 57 -3.22 7.45 16.70
N ALA A 58 -1.97 7.08 17.00
CA ALA A 58 -0.98 7.97 17.59
C ALA A 58 -0.37 8.98 16.59
N GLY A 59 -0.76 8.95 15.31
CA GLY A 59 -0.23 9.84 14.26
C GLY A 59 1.19 9.52 13.82
N LEU A 60 1.70 8.33 14.16
CA LEU A 60 3.08 7.92 13.89
C LEU A 60 3.26 7.25 12.52
N ILE A 61 2.17 6.72 11.95
CA ILE A 61 2.11 6.17 10.59
C ILE A 61 0.89 6.75 9.90
N ASP A 62 1.10 7.33 8.71
CA ASP A 62 0.05 7.93 7.89
C ASP A 62 -0.51 6.93 6.87
N VAL A 63 0.30 5.99 6.39
CA VAL A 63 -0.07 5.03 5.34
C VAL A 63 0.35 3.61 5.73
N LEU A 64 -0.60 2.69 5.82
CA LEU A 64 -0.28 1.29 6.10
C LEU A 64 -0.06 0.47 4.83
N LEU A 65 0.98 -0.36 4.84
CA LEU A 65 1.50 -1.10 3.68
C LEU A 65 1.32 -2.62 3.79
N MET A 66 0.28 -3.11 4.45
CA MET A 66 0.05 -4.55 4.59
C MET A 66 -0.11 -5.22 3.20
N ASP A 67 0.47 -6.40 3.01
CA ASP A 67 0.42 -7.12 1.73
C ASP A 67 -0.99 -7.63 1.42
N VAL A 68 -1.49 -7.29 0.22
CA VAL A 68 -2.84 -7.66 -0.22
C VAL A 68 -3.01 -9.16 -0.50
N GLY A 69 -1.93 -9.87 -0.83
CA GLY A 69 -1.97 -11.33 -1.03
C GLY A 69 -1.99 -12.10 0.28
N ALA A 70 -1.20 -11.68 1.26
CA ALA A 70 -1.20 -12.23 2.61
C ALA A 70 -2.52 -11.95 3.32
N MET A 71 -3.05 -10.73 3.21
CA MET A 71 -4.34 -10.37 3.81
C MET A 71 -5.53 -10.96 3.05
N SER A 72 -5.39 -11.21 1.74
CA SER A 72 -6.50 -11.42 0.80
C SER A 72 -7.37 -10.17 0.62
N PHE A 73 -8.26 -10.18 -0.37
CA PHE A 73 -9.09 -9.02 -0.73
C PHE A 73 -10.24 -8.75 0.27
N THR A 74 -10.87 -9.79 0.80
CA THR A 74 -12.08 -9.63 1.64
C THR A 74 -11.81 -8.87 2.94
N PRO A 75 -10.73 -9.14 3.71
CA PRO A 75 -10.51 -8.44 4.98
C PRO A 75 -10.24 -6.94 4.82
N TRP A 76 -9.74 -6.50 3.66
CA TRP A 76 -9.59 -5.07 3.35
C TRP A 76 -10.90 -4.29 3.42
N ARG A 77 -12.05 -4.96 3.28
CA ARG A 77 -13.37 -4.35 3.41
C ARG A 77 -13.66 -3.85 4.83
N GLU A 78 -13.03 -4.44 5.83
CA GLU A 78 -13.10 -4.03 7.24
C GLU A 78 -11.92 -3.13 7.61
N VAL A 79 -10.72 -3.50 7.17
CA VAL A 79 -9.48 -2.78 7.48
C VAL A 79 -9.51 -1.36 6.91
N MET A 80 -9.89 -1.18 5.64
CA MET A 80 -9.78 0.13 4.99
C MET A 80 -10.68 1.20 5.63
N PRO A 81 -11.97 0.95 5.90
CA PRO A 81 -12.79 1.91 6.65
C PRO A 81 -12.24 2.22 8.04
N ARG A 82 -11.64 1.22 8.71
CA ARG A 82 -11.05 1.42 10.03
C ARG A 82 -9.83 2.35 9.98
N LEU A 83 -8.95 2.18 8.99
CA LEU A 83 -7.80 3.07 8.80
C LEU A 83 -8.24 4.51 8.57
N LEU A 84 -9.20 4.71 7.67
CA LEU A 84 -9.75 6.04 7.38
C LEU A 84 -10.36 6.70 8.63
N ALA A 85 -11.09 5.93 9.44
CA ALA A 85 -11.64 6.42 10.70
C ALA A 85 -10.58 6.81 11.74
N LEU A 86 -9.37 6.26 11.64
CA LEU A 86 -8.22 6.62 12.48
C LEU A 86 -7.41 7.80 11.91
N GLY A 87 -7.81 8.36 10.75
CA GLY A 87 -7.06 9.41 10.06
C GLY A 87 -5.88 8.89 9.23
N ALA A 88 -5.76 7.58 9.06
CA ALA A 88 -4.72 6.94 8.26
C ALA A 88 -5.24 6.48 6.89
N GLN A 89 -4.31 6.16 6.01
CA GLN A 89 -4.53 5.66 4.66
C GLN A 89 -4.03 4.23 4.54
N GLY A 90 -4.46 3.54 3.48
CA GLY A 90 -3.97 2.21 3.14
C GLY A 90 -3.35 2.23 1.75
N SER A 91 -2.12 1.75 1.60
CA SER A 91 -1.51 1.51 0.29
C SER A 91 -1.05 0.06 0.25
N PRO A 92 -1.98 -0.90 0.00
CA PRO A 92 -1.68 -2.31 0.05
C PRO A 92 -0.42 -2.67 -0.74
N HIS A 93 0.52 -3.34 -0.08
CA HIS A 93 1.73 -3.79 -0.73
C HIS A 93 1.38 -4.86 -1.77
N ALA A 94 1.91 -4.68 -2.98
CA ALA A 94 1.52 -5.38 -4.17
C ALA A 94 2.68 -6.03 -4.93
N TRP A 95 3.91 -6.04 -4.38
CA TRP A 95 5.07 -6.67 -5.01
C TRP A 95 4.84 -8.17 -5.34
N SER A 96 5.70 -8.70 -6.19
CA SER A 96 5.78 -10.07 -6.74
C SER A 96 4.72 -10.46 -7.79
N GLU A 97 3.43 -10.19 -7.57
CA GLU A 97 2.38 -10.58 -8.52
C GLU A 97 1.62 -9.40 -9.13
N PRO A 98 1.58 -9.26 -10.47
CA PRO A 98 0.89 -8.14 -11.12
C PRO A 98 -0.60 -8.00 -10.81
N PHE A 99 -1.28 -9.10 -10.44
CA PHE A 99 -2.70 -9.04 -10.09
C PHE A 99 -2.95 -8.29 -8.78
N LYS A 100 -1.98 -8.24 -7.86
CA LYS A 100 -2.09 -7.51 -6.59
C LYS A 100 -2.27 -6.01 -6.82
N ALA A 101 -1.63 -5.46 -7.86
CA ALA A 101 -1.81 -4.06 -8.24
C ALA A 101 -3.26 -3.78 -8.68
N TYR A 102 -3.87 -4.70 -9.44
CA TYR A 102 -5.28 -4.57 -9.82
C TYR A 102 -6.21 -4.67 -8.61
N TYR A 103 -5.96 -5.59 -7.67
CA TYR A 103 -6.75 -5.66 -6.44
C TYR A 103 -6.61 -4.39 -5.59
N THR A 104 -5.40 -3.86 -5.48
CA THR A 104 -5.12 -2.60 -4.78
C THR A 104 -5.87 -1.43 -5.42
N ALA A 105 -5.90 -1.35 -6.76
CA ALA A 105 -6.70 -0.35 -7.46
C ALA A 105 -8.21 -0.50 -7.18
N GLN A 106 -8.73 -1.73 -7.15
CA GLN A 106 -10.15 -1.98 -6.81
C GLN A 106 -10.48 -1.56 -5.37
N ILE A 107 -9.58 -1.82 -4.40
CA ILE A 107 -9.73 -1.31 -3.03
C ILE A 107 -9.79 0.22 -3.02
N GLY A 108 -8.88 0.87 -3.76
CA GLY A 108 -8.87 2.33 -3.90
C GLY A 108 -10.14 2.90 -4.53
N CYS A 109 -10.69 2.26 -5.57
CA CYS A 109 -11.96 2.66 -6.16
C CYS A 109 -13.15 2.50 -5.20
N ALA A 110 -13.14 1.45 -4.36
CA ALA A 110 -14.24 1.15 -3.45
C ALA A 110 -14.26 2.07 -2.21
N TYR A 111 -13.11 2.41 -1.66
CA TYR A 111 -13.00 3.08 -0.35
C TYR A 111 -12.33 4.46 -0.39
N GLY A 112 -11.66 4.82 -1.49
CA GLY A 112 -10.71 5.95 -1.48
C GLY A 112 -9.50 5.65 -0.59
N GLY A 113 -8.76 6.68 -0.17
CA GLY A 113 -7.70 6.53 0.84
C GLY A 113 -6.47 5.72 0.42
N VAL A 114 -6.33 5.40 -0.87
CA VAL A 114 -5.15 4.74 -1.44
C VAL A 114 -4.32 5.81 -2.16
N PRO A 115 -3.24 6.33 -1.54
CA PRO A 115 -2.45 7.42 -2.13
C PRO A 115 -1.71 6.97 -3.39
N ILE A 116 -1.32 5.70 -3.45
CA ILE A 116 -0.63 5.11 -4.59
C ILE A 116 -0.98 3.63 -4.73
N VAL A 117 -1.06 3.16 -5.97
CA VAL A 117 -1.07 1.72 -6.29
C VAL A 117 0.36 1.32 -6.61
N GLU A 118 0.94 0.40 -5.84
CA GLU A 118 2.29 -0.09 -6.12
C GLU A 118 2.33 -0.79 -7.49
N GLY A 119 3.08 -0.19 -8.42
CA GLY A 119 3.20 -0.68 -9.79
C GLY A 119 4.23 -1.80 -9.90
N VAL A 120 3.78 -3.05 -10.06
CA VAL A 120 4.68 -4.15 -10.41
C VAL A 120 4.72 -4.30 -11.92
N GLY A 121 5.74 -3.70 -12.52
CA GLY A 121 6.07 -3.95 -13.92
C GLY A 121 6.49 -5.41 -14.08
N ARG A 122 5.79 -6.19 -14.92
CA ARG A 122 6.43 -7.38 -15.49
C ARG A 122 7.68 -6.88 -16.22
N ARG A 123 8.84 -7.49 -16.00
CA ARG A 123 9.87 -7.55 -17.06
C ARG A 123 9.17 -8.18 -18.26
N ARG A 124 8.65 -7.35 -19.17
CA ARG A 124 8.46 -7.82 -20.54
C ARG A 124 9.89 -8.07 -21.01
N SER A 125 10.26 -9.31 -21.25
CA SER A 125 11.15 -9.61 -22.38
C SER A 125 10.37 -9.20 -23.63
N TRP A 126 10.19 -7.90 -23.82
CA TRP A 126 9.68 -7.37 -25.06
C TRP A 126 10.79 -7.64 -26.06
N ARG A 127 10.64 -8.71 -26.82
CA ARG A 127 11.27 -8.81 -28.12
C ARG A 127 10.27 -8.19 -29.08
N PRO A 128 10.64 -7.15 -29.85
CA PRO A 128 9.85 -6.82 -31.03
C PRO A 128 9.82 -8.09 -31.88
N THR A 129 8.63 -8.63 -32.14
CA THR A 129 8.47 -9.46 -33.33
C THR A 129 8.72 -8.56 -34.53
N PRO A 130 9.44 -9.01 -35.58
CA PRO A 130 9.71 -8.18 -36.75
C PRO A 130 8.44 -7.68 -37.47
N ASP A 131 7.28 -8.29 -37.23
CA ASP A 131 6.00 -7.97 -37.85
C ASP A 131 4.98 -7.38 -36.87
N SER A 132 5.21 -6.18 -36.36
CA SER A 132 4.11 -5.38 -35.80
C SER A 132 4.05 -3.99 -36.43
N ASP A 133 3.54 -3.97 -37.66
CA ASP A 133 2.85 -2.82 -38.26
C ASP A 133 1.55 -2.52 -37.48
N LEU A 134 1.68 -2.23 -36.19
CA LEU A 134 0.62 -1.55 -35.45
C LEU A 134 0.82 -0.06 -35.66
N PRO A 135 -0.18 0.67 -36.19
CA PRO A 135 -0.04 2.11 -36.39
C PRO A 135 0.26 2.76 -35.04
N ARG A 136 1.36 3.53 -35.00
CA ARG A 136 1.70 4.36 -33.85
C ARG A 136 0.48 5.24 -33.57
N ARG A 137 -0.20 5.01 -32.44
CA ARG A 137 -1.22 5.95 -31.98
C ARG A 137 -0.50 7.27 -31.75
N HIS A 138 -0.79 8.24 -32.60
CA HIS A 138 -0.39 9.63 -32.43
C HIS A 138 -0.98 10.07 -31.08
N CYS A 139 -0.11 10.33 -30.10
CA CYS A 139 -0.50 11.05 -28.90
C CYS A 139 -0.68 12.51 -29.35
N PRO A 140 -1.90 13.06 -29.36
CA PRO A 140 -2.05 14.47 -29.73
C PRO A 140 -1.37 15.31 -28.65
N ASP A 141 -0.50 16.21 -29.08
CA ASP A 141 0.09 17.23 -28.21
C ASP A 141 -1.04 18.00 -27.53
N VAL A 142 -1.12 17.89 -26.20
CA VAL A 142 -1.97 18.77 -25.40
C VAL A 142 -1.29 20.13 -25.44
N ALA A 143 -1.68 20.96 -26.41
CA ALA A 143 -1.31 22.36 -26.43
C ALA A 143 -1.88 23.03 -25.17
N ALA A 144 -0.98 23.59 -24.36
CA ALA A 144 -1.34 24.48 -23.28
C ALA A 144 -2.13 25.67 -23.87
N GLY A 145 -3.36 25.85 -23.37
CA GLY A 145 -4.18 27.05 -23.55
C GLY A 145 -4.47 27.65 -22.19
#